data_AF-A0A919JAX9-F1
#
_entry.id   AF-A0A919JAX9-F1
#
_cell.length_a   1.000
_cell.length_b   1.000
_cell.length_c   1.000
_cell.angle_alpha   90.00
_cell.angle_beta   90.00
_cell.angle_gamma   90.00
#
_symmetry.space_group_name_H-M   'P 1'
#
loop_
_entity.id
_entity.type
_entity.pdbx_description
1 polymer ?
#
loop_
_entity_poly.entity_id
_entity_poly.type
_entity_poly.pdbx_seq_one_letter_code
_entity_poly.pdbx_strand_id
1 'polypeptide(L)'
;MSSTTLIGDGRELRICDACGGVDDHPRHVIDGQQPSGIAIPELLVDAIIDSSPQGERSRLLADLYDRTTLQLHRDCCRSLGCPNGDCDELTQGAEELRGSDLLAHLAGLQAKEAQR
;
A
#
# COMPACT_ATOMS: atom_id res chain seq x y z
N MET A 1 -1.48 16.45 21.75
CA MET A 1 -1.27 14.98 21.75
C MET A 1 -1.24 14.57 20.30
N SER A 2 -0.05 14.41 19.73
CA SER A 2 0.12 14.09 18.31
C SER A 2 0.04 12.58 18.15
N SER A 3 -1.11 12.10 17.68
CA SER A 3 -1.24 10.70 17.25
C SER A 3 -0.36 10.52 16.02
N THR A 4 0.85 10.02 16.25
CA THR A 4 1.71 9.49 15.20
C THR A 4 1.03 8.22 14.75
N THR A 5 0.41 8.22 13.56
CA THR A 5 -0.10 6.98 12.97
C THR A 5 1.13 6.13 12.65
N LEU A 6 1.44 5.22 13.55
CA LEU A 6 2.60 4.34 13.45
C LEU A 6 2.25 3.24 12.45
N ILE A 7 3.22 2.90 11.62
CA ILE A 7 3.21 1.68 10.81
C ILE A 7 2.90 0.51 11.75
N GLY A 8 1.83 -0.23 11.49
CA GLY A 8 1.42 -1.39 12.30
C GLY A 8 0.36 -1.11 13.37
N ASP A 9 -0.55 -0.15 13.16
CA ASP A 9 -1.67 0.16 14.06
C ASP A 9 -2.82 -0.90 14.00
N GLY A 10 -2.46 -2.17 13.83
CA GLY A 10 -3.40 -3.31 13.74
C GLY A 10 -3.91 -3.64 12.34
N ARG A 11 -3.35 -3.03 11.30
CA ARG A 11 -3.66 -3.34 9.89
C ARG A 11 -2.64 -4.30 9.29
N GLU A 12 -3.08 -5.10 8.33
CA GLU A 12 -2.26 -6.12 7.70
C GLU A 12 -1.12 -5.49 6.88
N LEU A 13 0.11 -5.92 7.16
CA LEU A 13 1.28 -5.51 6.38
C LEU A 13 1.17 -6.05 4.96
N ARG A 14 1.53 -5.23 3.98
CA ARG A 14 1.49 -5.59 2.56
C ARG A 14 2.71 -5.00 1.85
N ILE A 15 2.99 -5.52 0.66
CA ILE A 15 4.10 -5.04 -0.19
C ILE A 15 3.53 -4.17 -1.29
N CYS A 16 4.24 -3.09 -1.62
CA CYS A 16 3.91 -2.26 -2.78
C CYS A 16 4.60 -2.80 -4.04
N ASP A 17 3.84 -3.22 -5.03
CA ASP A 17 4.42 -3.72 -6.29
C ASP A 17 5.15 -2.63 -7.10
N ALA A 18 4.91 -1.35 -6.81
CA ALA A 18 5.60 -0.24 -7.47
C ALA A 18 6.94 0.11 -6.81
N CYS A 19 6.96 0.35 -5.50
CA CYS A 19 8.15 0.86 -4.79
C CYS A 19 8.83 -0.17 -3.88
N GLY A 20 8.19 -1.33 -3.67
CA GLY A 20 8.66 -2.39 -2.78
C GLY A 20 8.52 -2.12 -1.28
N GLY A 21 7.86 -1.03 -0.89
CA GLY A 21 7.62 -0.70 0.51
C GLY A 21 6.73 -1.73 1.22
N VAL A 22 7.21 -2.22 2.38
CA VAL A 22 6.48 -3.11 3.29
C VAL A 22 5.92 -2.29 4.44
N ASP A 23 4.61 -2.09 4.45
CA ASP A 23 3.91 -1.27 5.44
C ASP A 23 2.40 -1.59 5.45
N ASP A 24 1.66 -0.91 6.31
CA ASP A 24 0.20 -1.01 6.46
C ASP A 24 -0.54 0.20 5.84
N HIS A 25 0.11 0.95 4.93
CA HIS A 25 -0.53 2.08 4.26
C HIS A 25 -1.70 1.60 3.39
N PRO A 26 -2.74 2.45 3.16
CA PRO A 26 -3.86 2.11 2.31
C PRO A 26 -3.40 1.83 0.88
N ARG A 27 -3.91 0.75 0.30
CA ARG A 27 -3.58 0.29 -1.05
C ARG A 27 -4.78 0.33 -1.97
N HIS A 28 -4.48 0.46 -3.25
CA HIS A 28 -5.42 0.16 -4.31
C HIS A 28 -5.10 -1.24 -4.82
N VAL A 29 -6.06 -2.15 -4.63
CA VAL A 29 -6.00 -3.52 -5.13
C VAL A 29 -6.53 -3.55 -6.54
N ILE A 30 -5.72 -3.97 -7.50
CA ILE A 30 -6.12 -4.10 -8.89
C ILE A 30 -6.19 -5.59 -9.23
N ASP A 31 -7.40 -6.09 -9.46
CA ASP A 31 -7.66 -7.50 -9.78
C ASP A 31 -7.30 -7.82 -11.25
N GLY A 32 -6.88 -9.07 -11.48
CA GLY A 32 -6.86 -9.65 -12.83
C GLY A 32 -5.63 -9.32 -13.68
N GLN A 33 -4.53 -8.86 -13.06
CA GLN A 33 -3.25 -8.85 -13.76
C GLN A 33 -2.75 -10.30 -13.91
N GLN A 34 -2.51 -10.73 -15.15
CA GLN A 34 -1.81 -11.99 -15.35
C GLN A 34 -0.40 -11.88 -14.77
N PRO A 35 0.16 -12.99 -14.25
CA PRO A 35 1.57 -13.08 -13.88
C PRO A 35 2.46 -12.88 -15.12
N SER A 36 2.61 -11.64 -15.59
CA SER A 36 3.63 -11.29 -16.58
C SER A 36 4.97 -11.56 -15.91
N GLY A 37 5.88 -12.28 -16.58
CA GLY A 37 7.12 -12.84 -16.04
C GLY A 37 8.17 -11.85 -15.52
N ILE A 38 7.76 -10.72 -14.95
CA ILE A 38 8.59 -9.82 -14.17
C ILE A 38 9.17 -10.62 -13.01
N ALA A 39 10.48 -10.84 -13.05
CA ALA A 39 11.22 -11.45 -11.98
C ALA A 39 11.08 -10.58 -10.73
N ILE A 40 10.77 -11.21 -9.60
CA ILE A 40 10.78 -10.54 -8.31
C ILE A 40 12.23 -10.21 -7.97
N PRO A 41 12.60 -8.94 -7.80
CA PRO A 41 13.97 -8.58 -7.44
C PRO A 41 14.35 -9.22 -6.10
N GLU A 42 15.52 -9.87 -6.01
CA GLU A 42 16.00 -10.46 -4.74
C GLU A 42 16.07 -9.41 -3.61
N LEU A 43 16.35 -8.16 -3.97
CA LEU A 43 16.34 -7.01 -3.06
C LEU A 43 15.00 -6.81 -2.32
N LEU A 44 13.88 -7.18 -2.93
CA LEU A 44 12.56 -7.14 -2.29
C LEU A 44 12.38 -8.26 -1.27
N VAL A 45 12.92 -9.45 -1.56
CA VAL A 45 12.90 -10.60 -0.64
C VAL A 45 13.70 -10.27 0.62
N ASP A 46 14.91 -9.73 0.46
CA ASP A 46 15.76 -9.32 1.57
C ASP A 46 15.10 -8.22 2.40
N ALA A 47 14.51 -7.22 1.74
CA ALA A 47 13.77 -6.16 2.43
C ALA A 47 12.62 -6.71 3.27
N ILE A 48 11.87 -7.72 2.80
CA ILE A 48 10.80 -8.36 3.58
C ILE A 48 11.37 -9.10 4.77
N ILE A 49 12.45 -9.87 4.59
CA ILE A 49 13.09 -10.62 5.68
C ILE A 49 13.56 -9.66 6.79
N ASP A 50 14.16 -8.53 6.40
CA ASP A 50 14.74 -7.57 7.34
C ASP A 50 13.71 -6.66 8.02
N SER A 51 12.69 -6.22 7.29
CA SER A 51 11.74 -5.21 7.78
C SER A 51 10.48 -5.79 8.43
N SER A 52 10.15 -7.05 8.18
CA SER A 52 8.90 -7.63 8.68
C SER A 52 9.03 -8.40 10.00
N PRO A 53 8.00 -8.36 10.86
CA PRO A 53 7.91 -9.21 12.04
C PRO A 53 8.06 -10.68 11.67
N GLN A 54 8.74 -11.46 12.51
CA GLN A 54 9.10 -12.85 12.21
C GLN A 54 7.88 -13.74 11.89
N GLY A 55 6.72 -13.47 12.50
CA GLY A 55 5.46 -14.18 12.24
C GLY A 55 4.77 -13.82 10.91
N GLU A 56 5.11 -12.68 10.31
CA GLU A 56 4.48 -12.17 9.08
C GLU A 56 5.29 -12.53 7.83
N ARG A 57 6.57 -12.88 7.97
CA ARG A 57 7.51 -13.14 6.87
C ARG A 57 6.96 -14.12 5.83
N SER A 58 6.50 -15.29 6.25
CA SER A 58 6.02 -16.32 5.33
C SER A 58 4.78 -15.89 4.56
N ARG A 59 3.89 -15.12 5.20
CA ARG A 59 2.70 -14.55 4.56
C ARG A 59 3.08 -13.47 3.56
N LEU A 60 3.96 -12.54 3.95
CA LEU A 60 4.43 -11.48 3.06
C LEU A 60 5.19 -12.02 1.85
N LEU A 61 6.01 -13.06 2.04
CA LEU A 61 6.64 -13.75 0.93
C LEU A 61 5.60 -14.44 0.04
N ALA A 62 4.55 -15.06 0.61
CA ALA A 62 3.47 -15.62 -0.20
C ALA A 62 2.74 -14.53 -1.01
N ASP A 63 2.41 -13.40 -0.39
CA ASP A 63 1.81 -12.24 -1.06
C ASP A 63 2.71 -11.71 -2.19
N LEU A 64 4.03 -11.64 -1.96
CA LEU A 64 5.00 -11.24 -2.99
C LEU A 64 4.94 -12.15 -4.22
N TYR A 65 4.79 -13.46 -4.01
CA TYR A 65 4.69 -14.43 -5.10
C TYR A 65 3.27 -14.58 -5.66
N ASP A 66 2.24 -14.10 -4.97
CA ASP A 66 0.86 -14.06 -5.43
C ASP A 66 0.63 -12.87 -6.37
N ARG A 67 0.64 -13.15 -7.66
CA ARG A 67 0.51 -12.15 -8.73
C ARG A 67 -0.90 -12.06 -9.30
N THR A 68 -1.90 -12.54 -8.57
CA THR A 68 -3.30 -12.45 -9.00
C THR A 68 -3.88 -11.05 -8.85
N THR A 69 -3.27 -10.23 -7.99
CA THR A 69 -3.63 -8.83 -7.73
C THR A 69 -2.38 -7.96 -7.71
N LEU A 70 -2.52 -6.67 -8.04
CA LEU A 70 -1.50 -5.67 -7.72
C LEU A 70 -1.93 -4.87 -6.50
N GLN A 71 -1.00 -4.67 -5.57
CA GLN A 71 -1.17 -4.03 -4.27
C GLN A 71 -0.38 -2.73 -4.22
N LEU A 72 -0.87 -1.68 -4.86
CA LEU A 72 -0.14 -0.40 -4.96
C LEU A 72 -0.53 0.55 -3.83
N HIS A 73 0.44 1.24 -3.23
CA HIS A 73 0.10 2.42 -2.42
C HIS A 73 -0.71 3.41 -3.27
N ARG A 74 -1.67 4.10 -2.68
CA ARG A 74 -2.56 4.99 -3.44
C ARG A 74 -1.81 6.12 -4.15
N ASP A 75 -0.77 6.67 -3.54
CA ASP A 75 0.11 7.67 -4.17
C ASP A 75 0.99 7.08 -5.27
N CYS A 76 1.52 5.86 -5.10
CA CYS A 76 2.23 5.14 -6.14
C CYS A 76 1.32 4.82 -7.33
N CYS A 77 0.11 4.33 -7.07
CA CYS A 77 -0.90 4.01 -8.08
C CYS A 77 -1.28 5.26 -8.89
N ARG A 78 -1.59 6.37 -8.21
CA ARG A 78 -1.83 7.67 -8.84
C ARG A 78 -0.67 8.09 -9.74
N SER A 79 0.56 8.01 -9.25
CA SER A 79 1.76 8.42 -10.00
C SER A 79 1.99 7.59 -11.26
N LEU A 80 1.51 6.36 -11.29
CA LEU A 80 1.57 5.45 -12.45
C LEU A 80 0.38 5.61 -13.41
N GLY A 81 -0.61 6.45 -13.07
CA GLY A 81 -1.86 6.60 -13.81
C GLY A 81 -2.90 5.56 -13.37
N CYS A 82 -3.71 5.93 -12.37
CA CYS A 82 -4.68 5.03 -11.75
C CYS A 82 -5.66 4.47 -12.79
N PRO A 83 -5.76 3.14 -12.98
CA PRO A 83 -6.49 2.56 -14.11
C PRO A 83 -8.00 2.80 -14.09
N ASN A 84 -8.59 2.99 -12.91
CA ASN A 84 -10.01 3.28 -12.73
C ASN A 84 -10.29 4.71 -12.20
N GLY A 85 -9.25 5.52 -11.98
CA GLY A 85 -9.38 6.88 -11.42
C GLY A 85 -9.66 6.98 -9.91
N ASP A 86 -9.92 5.88 -9.21
CA ASP A 86 -10.29 5.91 -7.78
C ASP A 86 -9.25 6.61 -6.89
N CYS A 87 -7.96 6.41 -7.18
CA CYS A 87 -6.90 7.07 -6.43
C CYS A 87 -6.84 8.57 -6.70
N ASP A 88 -7.24 9.03 -7.88
CA ASP A 88 -7.25 10.45 -8.22
C ASP A 88 -8.40 11.15 -7.48
N GLU A 89 -9.59 10.54 -7.45
CA GLU A 89 -10.75 11.05 -6.71
C GLU A 89 -10.49 11.10 -5.19
N LEU A 90 -9.98 10.00 -4.60
CA LEU A 90 -9.73 9.92 -3.16
C LEU A 90 -8.61 10.84 -2.67
N THR A 91 -7.77 11.32 -3.58
CA THR A 91 -6.63 12.17 -3.23
C THR A 91 -6.72 13.56 -3.81
N GLN A 92 -7.89 13.94 -4.32
CA GLN A 92 -8.17 15.26 -4.85
C GLN A 92 -7.92 16.34 -3.78
N GLY A 93 -7.09 17.34 -4.10
CA GLY A 93 -6.64 18.37 -3.16
C GLY A 93 -5.59 17.91 -2.14
N ALA A 94 -5.04 16.71 -2.32
CA ALA A 94 -3.94 16.11 -1.55
C ALA A 94 -2.91 15.45 -2.48
N GLU A 95 -2.75 16.00 -3.68
CA GLU A 95 -1.91 15.46 -4.75
C GLU A 95 -0.42 15.42 -4.38
N GLU A 96 0.01 16.26 -3.45
CA GLU A 96 1.38 16.35 -2.93
C GLU A 96 1.65 15.43 -1.73
N LEU A 97 0.62 14.93 -1.06
CA LEU A 97 0.79 14.08 0.12
C LEU A 97 1.26 12.67 -0.27
N ARG A 98 2.13 12.09 0.57
CA ARG A 98 2.73 10.76 0.40
C ARG A 98 2.74 10.02 1.74
N GLY A 99 2.81 8.68 1.70
CA GLY A 99 2.99 7.84 2.90
C GLY A 99 2.07 8.21 4.07
N SER A 100 2.65 8.51 5.23
CA SER A 100 1.93 8.80 6.47
C SER A 100 1.04 10.04 6.38
N ASP A 101 1.46 11.07 5.65
CA ASP A 101 0.68 12.31 5.50
C ASP A 101 -0.58 12.05 4.68
N LEU A 102 -0.45 11.25 3.62
CA LEU A 102 -1.61 10.82 2.84
C LEU A 102 -2.54 9.91 3.66
N LEU A 103 -1.97 9.00 4.45
CA LEU A 103 -2.76 8.16 5.35
C LEU A 103 -3.57 8.98 6.36
N ALA A 104 -2.97 10.02 6.96
CA ALA A 104 -3.67 10.91 7.87
C ALA A 104 -4.83 11.65 7.18
N HIS A 105 -4.62 12.11 5.94
CA HIS A 105 -5.67 12.72 5.13
C HIS A 105 -6.85 11.76 4.89
N LEU A 106 -6.57 10.55 4.43
CA LEU A 106 -7.59 9.54 4.11
C LEU A 106 -8.39 9.11 5.36
N ALA A 107 -7.72 8.93 6.50
CA ALA A 107 -8.38 8.66 7.77
C ALA A 107 -9.34 9.81 8.18
N GLY A 108 -8.95 11.05 7.89
CA GLY A 108 -9.78 12.24 8.11
C GLY A 108 -11.03 12.29 7.22
N LEU A 109 -10.99 11.73 6.00
CA LEU A 109 -12.17 11.62 5.12
C LEU A 109 -13.16 10.57 5.68
N GLN A 110 -12.69 9.39 6.04
CA GLN A 110 -13.53 8.31 6.60
C GLN A 110 -14.24 8.75 7.89
N ALA A 111 -13.53 9.48 8.76
CA ALA A 111 -14.11 10.01 9.99
C ALA A 111 -15.25 11.01 9.73
N LYS A 112 -15.21 11.77 8.63
CA LYS A 112 -16.27 12.71 8.23
C LYS A 112 -17.48 12.00 7.62
N GLU A 113 -17.26 10.92 6.88
CA GLU A 113 -18.34 10.08 6.34
C GLU A 113 -19.11 9.35 7.45
N ALA A 114 -18.42 8.84 8.48
CA ALA A 114 -19.05 8.16 9.60
C ALA A 114 -19.92 9.06 10.52
N GLN A 115 -19.88 10.38 10.32
CA GLN A 115 -20.65 11.38 11.09
C GLN A 115 -21.87 11.93 10.32
N ARG A 116 -22.10 11.46 9.10
CA ARG A 116 -23.30 11.77 8.30
C ARG A 116 -24.36 10.69 8.44
#